data_AF-A0A4P0Y354-F1
#
_entry.id   AF-A0A4P0Y354-F1
#
_cell.length_a   1.000
_cell.length_b   1.000
_cell.length_c   1.000
_cell.angle_alpha   90.00
_cell.angle_beta   90.00
_cell.angle_gamma   90.00
#
_symmetry.space_group_name_H-M   'P 1'
#
loop_
_entity.id
_entity.type
_entity.pdbx_description
1 polymer ?
#
loop_
_entity_poly.entity_id
_entity_poly.type
_entity_poly.pdbx_seq_one_letter_code
_entity_poly.pdbx_strand_id
1 'polypeptide(L)'
;MNQQQLKQQLIAWRHYLHAHPESAFEEQNTSRFIAEKLEAMGIEVHRDIGKTGVVGRLKCGDGKGVIAIRADIDAIQLTEQGDWSYRSMTAERMHGCGHDGHTCIALGAAQLLLQRQNFNGTGLLCFSAC
;
A
#
# COMPACT_ATOMS: atom_id res chain seq x y z
N MET A 1 11.51 13.14 -6.30
CA MET A 1 10.12 13.39 -6.79
C MET A 1 9.58 14.59 -6.04
N ASN A 2 9.00 15.59 -6.72
CA ASN A 2 8.38 16.74 -6.03
C ASN A 2 6.97 16.40 -5.51
N GLN A 3 6.36 17.30 -4.73
CA GLN A 3 5.05 17.07 -4.11
C GLN A 3 3.93 16.83 -5.14
N GLN A 4 3.95 17.55 -6.26
CA GLN A 4 2.94 17.41 -7.31
C GLN A 4 3.04 16.06 -8.03
N GLN A 5 4.27 15.63 -8.34
CA GLN A 5 4.55 14.31 -8.92
C GLN A 5 4.14 13.19 -7.95
N LEU A 6 4.45 13.33 -6.66
CA LEU A 6 4.01 12.37 -5.64
C LEU A 6 2.48 12.28 -5.60
N LYS A 7 1.78 13.43 -5.57
CA LYS A 7 0.31 13.45 -5.59
C LYS A 7 -0.27 12.73 -6.80
N GLN A 8 0.26 12.98 -8.00
CA GLN A 8 -0.19 12.30 -9.22
C GLN A 8 0.06 10.79 -9.17
N GLN A 9 1.22 10.38 -8.65
CA GLN A 9 1.56 8.97 -8.47
C GLN A 9 0.60 8.27 -7.49
N LEU A 10 0.29 8.92 -6.37
CA LEU A 10 -0.65 8.39 -5.37
C LEU A 10 -2.06 8.25 -5.93
N ILE A 11 -2.53 9.23 -6.71
CA ILE A 11 -3.83 9.14 -7.40
C ILE A 11 -3.83 7.96 -8.38
N ALA A 12 -2.77 7.79 -9.17
CA ALA A 12 -2.67 6.69 -10.12
C ALA A 12 -2.66 5.32 -9.41
N TRP A 13 -1.92 5.17 -8.31
CA TRP A 13 -1.94 3.94 -7.51
C TRP A 13 -3.31 3.69 -6.91
N ARG A 14 -3.95 4.71 -6.34
CA ARG A 14 -5.27 4.57 -5.74
C ARG A 14 -6.30 4.13 -6.77
N HIS A 15 -6.30 4.75 -7.95
CA HIS A 15 -7.21 4.37 -9.03
C HIS A 15 -6.95 2.94 -9.53
N TYR A 16 -5.68 2.54 -9.64
CA TYR A 16 -5.33 1.17 -10.00
C TYR A 16 -5.87 0.17 -8.97
N LEU A 17 -5.60 0.39 -7.68
CA LEU A 17 -6.09 -0.50 -6.62
C LEU A 17 -7.62 -0.52 -6.56
N HIS A 18 -8.27 0.64 -6.65
CA HIS A 18 -9.74 0.74 -6.66
C HIS A 18 -10.38 -0.07 -7.79
N ALA A 19 -9.77 -0.07 -8.97
CA ALA A 19 -10.27 -0.78 -10.13
C ALA A 19 -10.03 -2.31 -10.05
N HIS A 20 -9.12 -2.78 -9.19
CA HIS A 20 -8.76 -4.20 -9.03
C HIS A 20 -8.91 -4.68 -7.57
N PRO A 21 -10.11 -4.58 -6.97
CA PRO A 21 -10.29 -4.96 -5.58
C PRO A 21 -10.24 -6.49 -5.39
N GLU A 22 -9.62 -6.92 -4.29
CA GLU A 22 -9.50 -8.32 -3.88
C GLU A 22 -10.00 -8.49 -2.44
N SER A 23 -10.69 -9.60 -2.16
CA SER A 23 -11.26 -9.88 -0.84
C SER A 23 -10.20 -10.31 0.18
N ALA A 24 -10.57 -10.23 1.47
CA ALA A 24 -9.70 -10.65 2.57
C ALA A 24 -9.06 -12.03 2.33
N PHE A 25 -7.72 -12.09 2.46
CA PHE A 25 -6.86 -13.26 2.22
C PHE A 25 -6.76 -13.75 0.76
N GLU A 26 -7.34 -13.03 -0.21
CA GLU A 26 -7.26 -13.30 -1.64
C GLU A 26 -6.46 -12.22 -2.41
N GLU A 27 -5.82 -11.29 -1.71
CA GLU A 27 -5.20 -10.06 -2.22
C GLU A 27 -3.85 -10.28 -2.92
N GLN A 28 -3.77 -11.28 -3.79
CA GLN A 28 -2.52 -11.70 -4.43
C GLN A 28 -1.96 -10.62 -5.36
N ASN A 29 -2.83 -9.96 -6.15
CA ASN A 29 -2.39 -8.90 -7.06
C ASN A 29 -2.04 -7.62 -6.31
N THR A 30 -2.79 -7.29 -5.27
CA THR A 30 -2.57 -6.13 -4.39
C THR A 30 -1.27 -6.29 -3.60
N SER A 31 -1.05 -7.47 -3.01
CA SER A 31 0.19 -7.84 -2.35
C SER A 31 1.40 -7.73 -3.28
N ARG A 32 1.29 -8.29 -4.49
CA ARG A 32 2.33 -8.15 -5.52
C ARG A 32 2.59 -6.68 -5.88
N PHE A 33 1.54 -5.91 -6.11
CA PHE A 33 1.65 -4.50 -6.45
C PHE A 33 2.41 -3.72 -5.36
N ILE A 34 2.05 -3.91 -4.10
CA ILE A 34 2.69 -3.25 -2.95
C ILE A 34 4.17 -3.64 -2.87
N ALA A 35 4.47 -4.94 -2.96
CA ALA A 35 5.84 -5.45 -2.92
C ALA A 35 6.70 -4.84 -4.04
N GLU A 36 6.21 -4.86 -5.28
CA GLU A 36 6.91 -4.27 -6.43
C GLU A 36 7.19 -2.78 -6.24
N LYS A 37 6.26 -2.00 -5.64
CA LYS A 37 6.49 -0.57 -5.38
C LYS A 37 7.55 -0.35 -4.32
N LEU A 38 7.52 -1.12 -3.23
CA LEU A 38 8.52 -1.03 -2.17
C LEU A 38 9.91 -1.48 -2.67
N GLU A 39 9.98 -2.57 -3.42
CA GLU A 39 11.22 -3.06 -4.05
C GLU A 39 11.79 -2.04 -5.04
N ALA A 40 10.94 -1.41 -5.86
CA ALA A 40 11.36 -0.34 -6.77
C ALA A 40 11.88 0.91 -6.05
N MET A 41 11.47 1.13 -4.79
CA MET A 41 12.05 2.16 -3.92
C MET A 41 13.38 1.74 -3.29
N GLY A 42 13.80 0.48 -3.43
CA GLY A 42 14.99 -0.07 -2.76
C GLY A 42 14.76 -0.42 -1.29
N ILE A 43 13.51 -0.59 -0.87
CA ILE A 43 13.15 -1.00 0.50
C ILE A 43 13.28 -2.54 0.61
N GLU A 44 13.78 -3.04 1.74
CA GLU A 44 13.79 -4.47 2.05
C GLU A 44 12.33 -4.95 2.23
N VAL A 45 11.90 -5.96 1.46
CA VAL A 45 10.50 -6.44 1.48
C VAL A 45 10.43 -7.88 1.95
N HIS A 46 9.53 -8.13 2.90
CA HIS A 46 9.11 -9.46 3.32
C HIS A 46 7.67 -9.69 2.85
N ARG A 47 7.42 -10.82 2.19
CA ARG A 47 6.14 -11.19 1.58
C ARG A 47 5.55 -12.42 2.25
N ASP A 48 4.32 -12.76 1.88
CA ASP A 48 3.60 -13.97 2.28
C ASP A 48 3.34 -14.07 3.79
N ILE A 49 3.32 -12.94 4.49
CA ILE A 49 3.03 -12.87 5.92
C ILE A 49 1.53 -13.03 6.10
N GLY A 50 1.10 -14.16 6.68
CA GLY A 50 -0.33 -14.45 6.80
C GLY A 50 -1.02 -14.56 5.43
N LYS A 51 -0.36 -15.22 4.46
CA LYS A 51 -0.75 -15.42 3.06
C LYS A 51 -0.45 -14.24 2.13
N THR A 52 -1.05 -13.08 2.35
CA THR A 52 -0.97 -11.94 1.40
C THR A 52 -0.29 -10.71 1.99
N GLY A 53 0.04 -10.72 3.28
CA GLY A 53 0.66 -9.59 3.95
C GLY A 53 2.08 -9.29 3.45
N VAL A 54 2.40 -8.00 3.42
CA VAL A 54 3.69 -7.45 2.99
C VAL A 54 4.24 -6.54 4.07
N VAL A 55 5.52 -6.68 4.40
CA VAL A 55 6.23 -5.77 5.32
C VAL A 55 7.44 -5.19 4.61
N GLY A 56 7.44 -3.88 4.44
CA GLY A 56 8.62 -3.11 4.02
C GLY A 56 9.43 -2.68 5.24
N ARG A 57 10.75 -2.87 5.21
CA ARG A 57 11.67 -2.48 6.28
C ARG A 57 12.62 -1.39 5.81
N LEU A 58 12.54 -0.23 6.47
CA LEU A 58 13.40 0.93 6.22
C LEU A 58 14.27 1.19 7.45
N LYS A 59 15.59 1.06 7.31
CA LYS A 59 16.55 1.36 8.39
C LYS A 59 17.28 2.68 8.09
N CYS A 60 17.37 3.55 9.09
CA CYS A 60 18.17 4.76 9.05
C CYS A 60 19.03 4.87 10.31
N GLY A 61 20.35 5.04 10.14
CA GLY A 61 21.29 5.08 11.27
C GLY A 61 21.43 3.77 12.04
N ASP A 62 21.78 3.88 13.31
CA ASP A 62 22.14 2.79 14.24
C ASP A 62 21.19 2.65 15.45
N GLY A 63 20.15 3.48 15.49
CA GLY A 63 19.13 3.47 16.52
C GLY A 63 18.44 2.11 16.63
N LYS A 64 18.12 1.71 17.85
CA LYS A 64 17.51 0.40 18.15
C LYS A 64 15.97 0.44 18.16
N GLY A 65 15.37 1.63 18.09
CA GLY A 65 13.92 1.82 18.10
C GLY A 65 13.27 1.31 16.81
N VAL A 66 12.07 0.75 16.95
CA VAL A 66 11.27 0.24 15.83
C VAL A 66 9.85 0.79 15.93
N ILE A 67 9.33 1.36 14.84
CA ILE A 67 7.95 1.85 14.73
C ILE A 67 7.33 1.28 13.45
N ALA A 68 6.06 0.89 13.51
CA ALA A 68 5.32 0.41 12.35
C ALA A 68 4.21 1.39 11.93
N ILE A 69 4.05 1.58 10.62
CA ILE A 69 2.88 2.19 9.99
C ILE A 69 2.11 1.05 9.33
N ARG A 70 0.83 0.88 9.67
CA ARG A 70 -0.02 -0.19 9.13
C ARG A 70 -1.08 0.35 8.18
N ALA A 71 -1.30 -0.35 7.07
CA ALA A 71 -2.43 -0.17 6.17
C ALA A 71 -3.12 -1.51 5.92
N ASP A 72 -4.45 -1.49 5.93
CA ASP A 72 -5.28 -2.59 5.41
C ASP A 72 -5.30 -2.57 3.88
N ILE A 73 -5.47 -3.76 3.27
CA ILE A 73 -5.39 -3.94 1.81
C ILE A 73 -6.61 -4.58 1.18
N ASP A 74 -7.52 -5.16 1.96
CA ASP A 74 -8.65 -5.94 1.45
C ASP A 74 -9.81 -5.05 0.96
N ALA A 75 -10.65 -5.63 0.11
CA ALA A 75 -11.91 -5.07 -0.33
C ALA A 75 -13.10 -5.87 0.23
N ILE A 76 -14.29 -5.28 0.13
CA ILE A 76 -15.53 -5.89 0.61
C ILE A 76 -16.37 -6.46 -0.54
N GLN A 77 -17.26 -7.40 -0.21
CA GLN A 77 -18.26 -7.93 -1.14
C GLN A 77 -19.40 -6.93 -1.31
N LEU A 78 -19.23 -6.04 -2.29
CA LEU A 78 -20.18 -4.99 -2.61
C LEU A 78 -20.04 -4.62 -4.09
N THR A 79 -21.17 -4.59 -4.81
CA THR A 79 -21.20 -4.08 -6.18
C THR A 79 -21.10 -2.57 -6.17
N GLU A 80 -19.98 -2.05 -6.65
CA GLU A 80 -19.75 -0.62 -6.79
C GLU A 80 -20.81 0.02 -7.70
N GLN A 81 -21.41 1.11 -7.22
CA GLN A 81 -22.38 1.92 -7.96
C GLN A 81 -21.68 3.12 -8.60
N GLY A 82 -22.27 3.65 -9.69
CA GLY A 82 -21.75 4.83 -10.37
C GLY A 82 -20.95 4.51 -11.64
N ASP A 83 -20.46 5.58 -12.27
CA ASP A 83 -19.73 5.51 -13.54
C ASP A 83 -18.53 6.47 -13.49
N TRP A 84 -17.39 5.93 -13.10
CA TRP A 84 -16.11 6.62 -13.03
C TRP A 84 -15.05 5.79 -13.72
N SER A 85 -14.03 6.46 -14.25
CA SER A 85 -12.98 5.84 -15.05
C SER A 85 -12.11 4.81 -14.31
N TYR A 86 -12.22 4.75 -12.98
CA TYR A 86 -11.46 3.83 -12.10
C TYR A 86 -12.38 2.93 -11.26
N ARG A 87 -13.65 2.81 -11.64
CA ARG A 87 -14.60 1.88 -11.01
C ARG A 87 -14.02 0.47 -10.99
N SER A 88 -14.34 -0.29 -9.95
CA SER A 88 -14.05 -1.71 -9.84
C SER A 88 -14.43 -2.46 -11.11
N MET A 89 -13.47 -3.21 -11.64
CA MET A 89 -13.64 -4.13 -12.76
C MET A 89 -13.92 -5.56 -12.28
N THR A 90 -13.94 -5.78 -10.96
CA THR A 90 -14.19 -7.09 -10.35
C THR A 90 -15.65 -7.14 -9.89
N ALA A 91 -16.42 -8.08 -10.43
CA ALA A 91 -17.82 -8.25 -10.07
C ALA A 91 -17.98 -8.46 -8.55
N GLU A 92 -18.97 -7.78 -7.97
CA GLU A 92 -19.34 -7.87 -6.55
C GLU A 92 -18.22 -7.55 -5.55
N ARG A 93 -17.16 -6.85 -5.98
CA ARG A 93 -16.07 -6.40 -5.11
C ARG A 93 -15.83 -4.90 -5.26
N MET A 94 -15.59 -4.22 -4.15
CA MET A 94 -15.30 -2.79 -4.11
C MET A 94 -14.44 -2.45 -2.89
N HIS A 95 -13.50 -1.51 -3.03
CA HIS A 95 -12.88 -0.84 -1.88
C HIS A 95 -13.86 0.16 -1.23
N GLY A 96 -14.93 -0.34 -0.62
CA GLY A 96 -15.97 0.48 0.04
C GLY A 96 -15.52 1.09 1.38
N CYS A 97 -14.43 0.60 1.97
CA CYS A 97 -13.85 1.10 3.22
C CYS A 97 -12.61 1.98 3.03
N GLY A 98 -12.17 2.21 1.78
CA GLY A 98 -11.03 3.08 1.47
C GLY A 98 -9.64 2.46 1.68
N HIS A 99 -9.53 1.13 1.76
CA HIS A 99 -8.25 0.44 1.97
C HIS A 99 -7.26 0.63 0.79
N ASP A 100 -7.76 0.89 -0.42
CA ASP A 100 -6.99 1.40 -1.55
C ASP A 100 -6.29 2.74 -1.21
N GLY A 101 -7.02 3.64 -0.55
CA GLY A 101 -6.51 4.91 -0.07
C GLY A 101 -5.48 4.74 1.06
N HIS A 102 -5.76 3.91 2.06
CA HIS A 102 -4.84 3.63 3.17
C HIS A 102 -3.51 3.06 2.65
N THR A 103 -3.58 2.08 1.75
CA THR A 103 -2.42 1.48 1.07
C THR A 103 -1.61 2.54 0.34
N CYS A 104 -2.25 3.42 -0.43
CA CYS A 104 -1.57 4.49 -1.15
C CYS A 104 -0.89 5.50 -0.21
N ILE A 105 -1.55 5.87 0.88
CA ILE A 105 -0.98 6.77 1.89
C ILE A 105 0.28 6.15 2.51
N ALA A 106 0.24 4.85 2.86
CA ALA A 106 1.39 4.16 3.42
C ALA A 106 2.57 4.04 2.44
N LEU A 107 2.31 3.75 1.15
CA LEU A 107 3.34 3.79 0.10
C LEU A 107 3.94 5.20 -0.09
N GLY A 108 3.10 6.24 -0.03
CA GLY A 108 3.56 7.63 -0.06
C GLY A 108 4.42 8.00 1.16
N ALA A 109 4.04 7.54 2.35
CA ALA A 109 4.83 7.71 3.56
C ALA A 109 6.19 7.03 3.44
N ALA A 110 6.26 5.81 2.90
CA ALA A 110 7.52 5.10 2.63
C ALA A 110 8.44 5.93 1.71
N GLN A 111 7.90 6.46 0.62
CA GLN A 111 8.65 7.29 -0.32
C GLN A 111 9.20 8.57 0.32
N LEU A 112 8.42 9.22 1.20
CA LEU A 112 8.84 10.43 1.91
C LEU A 112 9.87 10.14 3.00
N LEU A 113 9.71 9.04 3.75
CA LEU A 113 10.67 8.60 4.76
C LEU A 113 12.03 8.28 4.12
N LEU A 114 12.02 7.60 2.97
CA LEU A 114 13.23 7.29 2.21
C LEU A 114 13.93 8.54 1.67
N GLN A 115 13.18 9.56 1.26
CA GLN A 115 13.75 10.82 0.76
C GLN A 115 14.31 11.70 1.87
N ARG A 116 13.65 11.75 3.03
CA ARG A 116 14.04 12.65 4.13
C ARG A 116 15.11 12.04 5.03
N GLN A 117 15.05 10.73 5.28
CA GLN A 117 15.95 9.98 6.18
C GLN A 117 16.22 10.70 7.52
N ASN A 118 15.22 11.41 8.03
CA ASN A 118 15.36 12.30 9.19
C ASN A 118 14.92 11.62 10.49
N PHE A 119 15.24 10.32 10.63
CA PHE A 119 14.98 9.52 11.82
C PHE A 119 16.16 8.58 12.10
N ASN A 120 16.29 8.09 13.34
CA ASN A 120 17.31 7.10 13.71
C ASN A 120 16.64 5.84 14.30
N GLY A 121 16.70 4.73 13.58
CA GLY A 121 16.00 3.49 13.92
C GLY A 121 15.48 2.72 12.71
N THR A 122 14.45 1.90 12.93
CA THR A 122 13.77 1.13 11.88
C THR A 122 12.30 1.53 11.77
N GLY A 123 11.86 1.89 10.56
CA GLY A 123 10.45 2.03 10.19
C GLY A 123 9.96 0.78 9.47
N LEU A 124 8.87 0.18 9.94
CA LEU A 124 8.18 -0.91 9.28
C LEU A 124 6.92 -0.39 8.58
N LEU A 125 6.70 -0.80 7.34
CA LEU A 125 5.52 -0.48 6.55
C LEU A 125 4.74 -1.79 6.39
N CYS A 126 3.70 -1.97 7.19
CA CYS A 126 2.95 -3.22 7.29
C CYS A 126 1.65 -3.13 6.50
N PHE A 127 1.46 -4.04 5.56
CA PHE A 127 0.28 -4.15 4.71
C PHE A 127 -0.35 -5.52 4.94
N SER A 128 -1.63 -5.57 5.33
CA SER A 128 -2.30 -6.82 5.69
C SER A 128 -3.80 -6.77 5.43
N ALA A 129 -4.44 -7.92 5.27
CA ALA A 129 -5.89 -8.03 5.37
C ALA A 129 -6.39 -7.54 6.74
N CYS A 130 -7.65 -7.10 6.83
CA CYS A 130 -8.36 -6.87 8.08
C CYS A 130 -8.92 -8.18 8.67
#